data_AF-A0A5A5T935-F1
#
_entry.id   AF-A0A5A5T935-F1
#
_cell.length_a   1.000
_cell.length_b   1.000
_cell.length_c   1.000
_cell.angle_alpha   90.00
_cell.angle_beta   90.00
_cell.angle_gamma   90.00
#
_symmetry.space_group_name_H-M   'P 1'
#
loop_
_entity.id
_entity.type
_entity.pdbx_description
1 polymer ?
#
loop_
_entity_poly.entity_id
_entity_poly.type
_entity_poly.pdbx_seq_one_letter_code
_entity_poly.pdbx_strand_id
1 'polypeptide(L)' 'MSLGALRVSRTGCLLGAQMGDLVQTEVAKRINIIATALFHEMTVEALSDLDLSYTPPLGSPWDLEQMGAQEWKRRVERRL' A
#
# COMPACT_ATOMS: atom_id res chain seq x y z
N MET A 1 3.41 -13.11 1.13
CA MET A 1 3.75 -11.67 1.03
C MET A 1 3.28 -10.90 2.26
N SER A 2 4.21 -10.27 2.99
CA SER A 2 3.88 -9.31 4.04
C SER A 2 4.33 -7.91 3.61
N LEU A 3 3.47 -6.91 3.82
CA LEU A 3 3.92 -5.53 3.76
C LEU A 3 4.72 -5.25 5.05
N GLY A 4 6.02 -5.00 4.90
CA GLY A 4 6.95 -4.86 6.03
C GLY A 4 6.74 -3.57 6.81
N ALA A 5 6.41 -2.46 6.13
CA ALA A 5 5.98 -1.21 6.74
C ALA A 5 5.51 -0.21 5.68
N LEU A 6 4.49 0.59 6.00
CA LEU A 6 4.16 1.83 5.31
C LEU A 6 4.65 3.00 6.18
N ARG A 7 5.34 3.98 5.60
CA ARG A 7 5.78 5.20 6.28
C ARG A 7 5.01 6.40 5.76
N VAL A 8 4.49 7.19 6.68
CA VAL A 8 3.54 8.26 6.38
C VAL A 8 3.90 9.51 7.17
N SER A 9 3.74 10.68 6.54
CA SER A 9 3.95 11.97 7.18
C SER A 9 2.84 12.29 8.19
N ARG A 10 3.00 13.37 8.95
CA ARG A 10 1.91 13.89 9.81
C ARG A 10 0.72 14.42 9.02
N THR A 11 0.91 14.75 7.74
CA THR A 11 -0.12 15.25 6.84
C THR A 11 -0.79 14.14 6.02
N GLY A 12 -0.42 12.87 6.23
CA GLY A 12 -0.99 11.74 5.49
C GLY A 12 -0.29 11.41 4.17
N CYS A 13 0.76 12.15 3.79
CA CYS A 13 1.54 11.89 2.58
C CYS A 13 2.37 10.59 2.73
N LEU A 14 2.36 9.75 1.69
CA LEU A 14 3.17 8.53 1.64
C LEU A 14 4.66 8.90 1.54
N LEU A 15 5.48 8.38 2.45
CA LEU A 15 6.92 8.63 2.49
C LEU A 15 7.75 7.41 2.08
N GLY A 16 7.14 6.24 2.05
CA GLY A 16 7.78 5.02 1.59
C GLY A 16 7.03 3.77 2.04
N ALA A 17 7.38 2.65 1.44
CA ALA A 17 6.96 1.35 1.93
C ALA A 17 8.08 0.34 1.74
N GLN A 18 8.08 -0.68 2.60
CA GLN A 18 8.90 -1.86 2.43
C GLN A 18 8.00 -3.05 2.15
N MET A 19 8.33 -3.79 1.09
CA MET A 19 7.74 -5.10 0.82
C MET A 19 8.82 -6.14 0.87
N GLY A 20 8.50 -7.29 1.47
CA GLY A 20 9.34 -8.47 1.46
C GLY A 20 8.47 -9.70 1.36
N ASP A 21 9.01 -10.74 0.74
CA ASP A 21 8.38 -12.05 0.79
C ASP A 21 9.44 -13.13 0.98
N LEU A 22 9.03 -14.25 1.60
CA LEU A 22 9.88 -15.41 1.84
C LEU A 22 9.84 -16.40 0.65
N VAL A 23 8.94 -16.18 -0.31
CA VAL A 23 8.65 -17.08 -1.45
C VAL A 23 8.60 -16.25 -2.75
N GLN A 24 8.95 -16.87 -3.87
CA GLN A 24 8.98 -16.32 -5.24
C GLN A 24 7.63 -15.71 -5.66
N THR A 25 7.35 -14.50 -5.20
CA THR A 25 6.24 -13.67 -5.64
C THR A 25 6.80 -12.49 -6.42
N GLU A 26 6.03 -11.98 -7.38
CA GLU A 26 6.41 -10.86 -8.25
C GLU A 26 6.37 -9.51 -7.50
N VAL A 27 7.00 -9.43 -6.32
CA VAL A 27 7.09 -8.22 -5.47
C VAL A 27 7.64 -7.05 -6.26
N ALA A 28 8.57 -7.30 -7.19
CA ALA A 28 9.14 -6.29 -8.08
C ALA A 28 8.10 -5.56 -8.93
N LYS A 29 6.97 -6.19 -9.29
CA LYS A 29 5.88 -5.51 -10.01
C LYS A 29 4.98 -4.72 -9.06
N ARG A 30 4.71 -5.27 -7.88
CA ARG A 30 3.85 -4.66 -6.86
C ARG A 30 4.44 -3.38 -6.27
N ILE A 31 5.75 -3.38 -6.00
CA ILE A 31 6.45 -2.19 -5.48
C ILE A 31 6.38 -0.99 -6.43
N ASN A 32 6.10 -1.19 -7.72
CA ASN A 32 5.91 -0.09 -8.66
C ASN A 32 4.69 0.78 -8.31
N ILE A 33 3.64 0.22 -7.70
CA ILE A 33 2.49 1.02 -7.23
C ILE A 33 2.95 2.05 -6.19
N ILE A 34 3.80 1.62 -5.25
CA ILE A 34 4.39 2.51 -4.25
C ILE A 34 5.34 3.52 -4.90
N ALA A 35 6.18 3.08 -5.85
CA ALA A 35 7.07 3.99 -6.56
C ALA A 35 6.30 5.09 -7.32
N THR A 36 5.23 4.72 -8.01
CA THR A 36 4.31 5.66 -8.68
C THR A 36 3.65 6.60 -7.65
N ALA A 37 3.16 6.08 -6.54
CA ALA A 37 2.53 6.89 -5.50
C ALA A 37 3.51 7.90 -4.87
N LEU A 38 4.76 7.51 -4.65
CA LEU A 38 5.83 8.39 -4.17
C LEU A 38 6.17 9.46 -5.21
N PHE A 39 6.29 9.08 -6.48
CA PHE A 39 6.57 10.01 -7.57
C PHE A 39 5.49 11.09 -7.72
N HIS A 40 4.24 10.75 -7.41
CA HIS A 40 3.10 11.66 -7.44
C HIS A 40 2.75 12.29 -6.08
N GLU A 41 3.60 12.14 -5.06
CA GLU A 41 3.39 12.69 -3.71
C GLU A 41 2.02 12.33 -3.11
N MET A 42 1.50 11.14 -3.42
CA MET A 42 0.15 10.73 -3.03
C MET A 42 -0.03 10.62 -1.52
N THR A 43 -1.23 10.93 -1.04
CA THR A 43 -1.64 10.59 0.33
C THR A 43 -1.96 9.10 0.44
N VAL A 44 -1.97 8.59 1.68
CA VAL A 44 -2.35 7.20 1.96
C VAL A 44 -3.81 6.94 1.62
N GLU A 45 -4.68 7.93 1.81
CA GLU A 45 -6.07 7.88 1.36
C GLU A 45 -6.16 7.75 -0.16
N ALA A 46 -5.44 8.59 -0.91
CA ALA A 46 -5.42 8.51 -2.37
C ALA A 46 -4.85 7.18 -2.88
N LEU A 47 -3.84 6.63 -2.20
CA LEU A 47 -3.31 5.29 -2.49
C LEU A 47 -4.37 4.20 -2.27
N SER A 48 -5.15 4.30 -1.18
CA SER A 48 -6.23 3.36 -0.88
C SER A 48 -7.33 3.39 -1.95
N ASP A 49 -7.56 4.55 -2.57
CA ASP A 49 -8.63 4.79 -3.55
C ASP A 49 -8.21 4.50 -5.01
N LEU A 50 -6.97 4.05 -5.25
CA LEU A 50 -6.54 3.64 -6.59
C LEU A 50 -7.41 2.51 -7.13
N ASP A 51 -7.90 2.66 -8.36
CA ASP A 51 -8.62 1.61 -9.08
C ASP A 51 -7.62 0.63 -9.72
N LEU A 52 -7.24 -0.38 -8.94
CA LEU A 52 -6.32 -1.42 -9.35
C LEU A 52 -7.11 -2.64 -9.83
N SER A 53 -6.71 -3.16 -10.99
CA SER A 53 -7.32 -4.37 -11.52
C SER A 53 -7.04 -5.57 -10.60
N TYR A 54 -8.08 -6.34 -10.30
CA TYR A 54 -7.96 -7.63 -9.62
C TYR A 54 -8.54 -8.74 -10.50
N THR A 55 -8.18 -10.00 -10.22
CA THR A 55 -8.66 -11.14 -11.00
C THR A 55 -8.96 -12.33 -10.09
N PRO A 56 -10.23 -12.58 -9.73
CA PRO A 56 -10.61 -13.80 -9.02
C PRO A 56 -10.39 -15.05 -9.90
N PRO A 57 -9.95 -16.18 -9.34
CA PRO A 57 -9.56 -16.44 -7.94
C PRO A 57 -8.07 -16.13 -7.64
N LEU A 58 -7.36 -15.50 -8.57
CA LEU A 58 -5.91 -15.30 -8.54
C LEU A 58 -5.45 -14.16 -7.61
N GLY A 59 -6.37 -13.29 -7.17
CA GLY A 59 -6.06 -12.15 -6.31
C GLY A 59 -7.23 -11.68 -5.45
N SER A 60 -6.88 -10.96 -4.38
CA SER A 60 -7.81 -10.22 -3.52
C SER A 60 -8.37 -9.00 -4.25
N PRO A 61 -9.60 -8.53 -3.94
CA PRO A 61 -10.10 -7.26 -4.47
C PRO A 61 -9.27 -6.04 -4.05
N TRP A 62 -8.56 -6.13 -2.93
CA TRP A 62 -7.59 -5.11 -2.49
C TRP A 62 -6.17 -5.67 -2.57
N ASP A 63 -5.29 -4.88 -3.17
CA ASP A 63 -3.87 -5.12 -3.16
C ASP A 63 -3.25 -4.82 -1.77
N LEU A 64 -2.07 -5.38 -1.52
CA LEU A 64 -1.41 -5.29 -0.20
C LEU A 64 -1.06 -3.85 0.18
N GLU A 65 -0.77 -3.03 -0.81
CA GLU A 65 -0.57 -1.59 -0.72
C GLU A 65 -1.80 -0.89 -0.18
N GLN A 66 -2.98 -1.18 -0.74
CA GLN A 66 -4.27 -0.63 -0.28
C GLN A 66 -4.63 -1.15 1.11
N MET A 67 -4.42 -2.43 1.38
CA MET A 67 -4.64 -2.99 2.72
C MET A 67 -3.75 -2.33 3.77
N GLY A 68 -2.48 -2.08 3.44
CA GLY A 68 -1.53 -1.35 4.28
C GLY A 68 -1.97 0.09 4.55
N ALA A 69 -2.43 0.78 3.52
CA ALA A 69 -2.99 2.13 3.62
C ALA A 69 -4.21 2.19 4.55
N GLN A 70 -5.16 1.29 4.35
CA GLN A 70 -6.36 1.19 5.19
C GLN A 70 -6.02 0.84 6.64
N GLU A 71 -5.05 -0.04 6.87
CA GLU A 71 -4.62 -0.38 8.21
C GLU A 71 -3.95 0.80 8.92
N TRP A 72 -3.13 1.58 8.22
CA TRP A 72 -2.59 2.82 8.75
C TRP A 72 -3.71 3.79 9.16
N LYS A 73 -4.69 4.01 8.27
CA LYS A 73 -5.83 4.91 8.54
C LYS A 73 -6.59 4.48 9.81
N ARG A 74 -6.94 3.19 9.91
CA ARG A 74 -7.58 2.62 11.12
C ARG A 74 -6.74 2.80 12.39
N ARG A 75 -5.40 2.76 12.29
CA ARG A 75 -4.52 2.99 13.46
C ARG A 75 -4.48 4.45 13.87
N VAL A 76 -4.54 5.38 12.93
CA VAL A 76 -4.61 6.82 13.22
C VAL A 76 -5.95 7.18 13.84
N GLU A 77 -7.06 6.72 13.26
CA GLU A 77 -8.42 6.96 13.78
C GLU A 77 -8.59 6.44 15.21
N ARG A 78 -7.98 5.29 15.55
CA ARG A 78 -8.01 4.73 16.91
C ARG A 78 -7.15 5.49 17.94
N ARG A 79 -6.28 6.40 17.49
CA ARG A 79 -5.41 7.22 18.35
C ARG A 79 -5.98 8.61 18.64
N LEU A 80 -7.03 8.99 17.93
CA LEU A 80 -7.82 10.21 18.15
C LEU A 80 -9.00 9.88 19.08
#